data_AF-A0A542BLG2-F1
#
_entry.id   AF-A0A542BLG2-F1
#
_cell.length_a   1.000
_cell.length_b   1.000
_cell.length_c   1.000
_cell.angle_alpha   90.00
_cell.angle_beta   90.00
_cell.angle_gamma   90.00
#
_symmetry.space_group_name_H-M   'P 1'
#
loop_
_entity.id
_entity.type
_entity.pdbx_description
1 polymer ?
#
loop_
_entity_poly.entity_id
_entity_poly.type
_entity_poly.pdbx_seq_one_letter_code
_entity_poly.pdbx_strand_id
1 'polypeptide(L)'
;MAITQSTINTRRSGLSFARRTYLPRIVGLGIGFFCVLAAIYPLHPPISIWILLFAHGFIWPHIAYQWSIRSDAPFPTEVRNLMIDALMGGMWVALMEFNALPAVVILSMMGMNNIASGGHTLFFKGLVAQITGAILTSALLGFPFHPQTTPLQVYLCLPMIFIYPVFLGLVTYRTAKRLAEKKQELLRISMRDGLTGLYNRRHWEHLLHNEFDSCRRYDHAATLILMDIDRFKTINDTFGHALGDEAIIVLAEELVLGLRAVDIVGRYGGDEFGAVLPNTTAEQASQALKRIQDRLNEIIFHEAPELKLNISAGIADYRPEMGGYQEWLKAADKALYLAKHNGRNRQERAVPQH
;
A
#
# COMPACT_ATOMS: atom_id res chain seq x y z
N MET A 1 12.05 -8.69 -23.59
CA MET A 1 12.75 -8.70 -22.30
C MET A 1 11.69 -8.70 -21.21
N ALA A 2 11.55 -9.82 -20.50
CA ALA A 2 10.42 -10.09 -19.63
C ALA A 2 10.38 -9.12 -18.43
N ILE A 3 9.21 -8.53 -18.22
CA ILE A 3 8.86 -7.72 -17.05
C ILE A 3 9.02 -8.62 -15.82
N THR A 4 10.06 -8.37 -15.05
CA THR A 4 10.28 -8.97 -13.74
C THR A 4 9.09 -8.60 -12.85
N GLN A 5 8.18 -9.55 -12.67
CA GLN A 5 7.19 -9.53 -11.60
C GLN A 5 7.88 -9.10 -10.31
N SER A 6 7.29 -8.14 -9.61
CA SER A 6 7.81 -7.63 -8.35
C SER A 6 7.94 -8.80 -7.37
N THR A 7 9.15 -9.33 -7.23
CA THR A 7 9.52 -10.19 -6.11
C THR A 7 9.44 -9.31 -4.88
N ILE A 8 8.23 -9.18 -4.29
CA ILE A 8 8.08 -8.81 -2.89
C ILE A 8 9.09 -9.68 -2.18
N ASN A 9 10.14 -9.09 -1.61
CA ASN A 9 11.22 -9.82 -0.98
C ASN A 9 10.60 -10.65 0.16
N THR A 10 10.29 -11.91 -0.13
CA THR A 10 9.45 -12.81 0.67
C THR A 10 10.08 -13.03 2.03
N ARG A 11 11.42 -13.04 2.05
CA ARG A 11 12.23 -13.06 3.26
C ARG A 11 12.08 -11.79 4.10
N ARG A 12 12.16 -10.59 3.50
CA ARG A 12 11.97 -9.31 4.22
C ARG A 12 10.57 -9.21 4.83
N SER A 13 9.54 -9.61 4.09
CA SER A 13 8.17 -9.68 4.59
C SER A 13 8.06 -10.65 5.77
N GLY A 14 8.68 -11.83 5.66
CA GLY A 14 8.71 -12.82 6.74
C GLY A 14 9.46 -12.36 8.00
N LEU A 15 10.56 -11.63 7.86
CA LEU A 15 11.28 -11.05 9.01
C LEU A 15 10.42 -9.99 9.72
N SER A 16 9.72 -9.15 8.96
CA SER A 16 8.76 -8.19 9.51
C SER A 16 7.64 -8.89 10.29
N PHE A 17 7.11 -9.98 9.72
CA PHE A 17 6.08 -10.81 10.35
C PHE A 17 6.56 -11.44 11.67
N ALA A 18 7.76 -12.02 11.70
CA ALA A 18 8.35 -12.58 12.92
C ALA A 18 8.55 -11.51 14.02
N ARG A 19 9.05 -10.32 13.66
CA ARG A 19 9.21 -9.20 14.60
C ARG A 19 7.88 -8.71 15.17
N ARG A 20 6.84 -8.63 14.34
CA ARG A 20 5.50 -8.18 14.77
C ARG A 20 4.85 -9.16 15.74
N THR A 21 5.09 -10.46 15.56
CA THR A 21 4.48 -11.55 16.35
C THR A 21 5.21 -11.76 17.69
N TYR A 22 6.50 -11.44 17.74
CA TYR A 22 7.36 -11.69 18.91
C TYR A 22 6.86 -11.04 20.21
N LEU A 23 6.53 -9.74 20.18
CA LEU A 23 6.12 -9.04 21.40
C LEU A 23 4.77 -9.53 21.95
N PRO A 24 3.70 -9.69 21.13
CA PRO A 24 2.49 -10.38 21.55
C PRO A 24 2.74 -11.78 22.11
N ARG A 25 3.63 -12.58 21.51
CA ARG A 25 3.98 -13.92 22.03
C ARG A 25 4.58 -13.85 23.43
N ILE A 26 5.57 -12.98 23.67
CA ILE A 26 6.20 -12.84 25.00
C ILE A 26 5.16 -12.44 26.04
N VAL A 27 4.37 -11.40 25.75
CA VAL A 27 3.38 -10.88 26.70
C VAL A 27 2.29 -11.91 26.98
N GLY A 28 1.80 -12.59 25.93
CA GLY A 28 0.75 -13.59 26.04
C GLY A 28 1.21 -14.83 26.81
N LEU A 29 2.37 -15.39 26.47
CA LEU A 29 2.91 -16.56 27.17
C LEU A 29 3.38 -16.22 28.59
N GLY A 30 3.91 -15.03 28.82
CA GLY A 30 4.33 -14.57 30.14
C GLY A 30 3.16 -14.33 31.10
N ILE A 31 2.08 -13.69 30.65
CA ILE A 31 0.88 -13.52 31.48
C ILE A 31 0.13 -14.86 31.61
N GLY A 32 0.03 -15.62 30.51
CA GLY A 32 -0.59 -16.94 30.46
C GLY A 32 0.09 -17.97 31.37
N PHE A 33 1.39 -17.82 31.63
CA PHE A 33 2.13 -18.64 32.60
C PHE A 33 1.43 -18.69 33.96
N PHE A 34 0.98 -17.54 34.48
CA PHE A 34 0.30 -17.48 35.78
C PHE A 34 -1.09 -18.13 35.77
N CYS A 35 -1.79 -18.08 34.63
CA CYS A 35 -3.06 -18.76 34.44
C CYS A 35 -2.89 -20.28 34.55
N VAL A 36 -1.87 -20.82 33.85
CA VAL A 36 -1.54 -22.25 33.89
C VAL A 36 -1.02 -22.66 35.26
N LEU A 37 -0.10 -21.88 35.84
CA LEU A 37 0.48 -22.09 37.16
C LEU A 37 -0.61 -22.29 38.22
N ALA A 38 -1.60 -21.40 38.25
CA ALA A 38 -2.70 -21.44 39.22
C ALA A 38 -3.59 -22.69 39.09
N ALA A 39 -3.74 -23.18 37.86
CA ALA A 39 -4.59 -24.32 37.55
C ALA A 39 -3.89 -25.66 37.86
N ILE A 40 -2.59 -25.77 37.59
CA ILE A 40 -1.84 -27.01 37.82
C ILE A 40 -1.30 -27.13 39.24
N TYR A 41 -1.09 -26.03 39.97
CA TYR A 41 -0.53 -26.06 41.33
C TYR A 41 -1.26 -27.01 42.30
N PRO A 42 -2.61 -27.03 42.36
CA PRO A 42 -3.35 -27.94 43.24
C PRO A 42 -3.26 -29.42 42.81
N LEU A 43 -2.87 -29.71 41.57
CA LEU A 43 -2.78 -31.07 41.04
C LEU A 43 -1.47 -31.78 41.43
N HIS A 44 -0.56 -31.09 42.11
CA HIS A 44 0.76 -31.61 42.52
C HIS A 44 1.51 -32.33 41.38
N PRO A 45 1.69 -31.69 40.21
CA PRO A 45 2.30 -32.35 39.06
C PRO A 45 3.80 -32.61 39.29
N PRO A 46 4.39 -33.58 38.57
CA PRO A 46 5.81 -33.87 38.68
C PRO A 46 6.66 -32.67 38.23
N ILE A 47 7.91 -32.61 38.71
CA ILE A 47 8.82 -31.49 38.46
C ILE A 47 9.06 -31.18 36.98
N SER A 48 8.92 -32.19 36.11
CA SER A 48 9.03 -32.06 34.66
C SER A 48 8.01 -31.09 34.07
N ILE A 49 6.77 -31.04 34.61
CA ILE A 49 5.71 -30.15 34.14
C ILE A 49 6.03 -28.69 34.52
N TRP A 50 6.62 -28.46 35.69
CA TRP A 50 7.07 -27.14 36.11
C TRP A 50 8.19 -26.61 35.20
N ILE A 51 9.18 -27.45 34.89
CA ILE A 51 10.26 -27.11 33.95
C ILE A 51 9.68 -26.80 32.57
N LEU A 52 8.74 -27.62 32.08
CA LEU A 52 8.08 -27.41 30.80
C LEU A 52 7.30 -26.09 30.76
N LEU A 53 6.56 -25.77 31.83
CA LEU A 53 5.80 -24.53 31.93
C LEU A 53 6.71 -23.30 31.90
N PHE A 54 7.80 -23.32 32.67
CA PHE A 54 8.80 -22.25 32.65
C PHE A 54 9.45 -22.09 31.28
N ALA A 55 9.88 -23.21 30.68
CA ALA A 55 10.49 -23.20 29.35
C ALA A 55 9.52 -22.66 28.29
N HIS A 56 8.24 -23.06 28.33
CA HIS A 56 7.24 -22.57 27.39
C HIS A 56 6.90 -21.08 27.60
N GLY A 57 6.76 -20.64 28.85
CA GLY A 57 6.41 -19.26 29.16
C GLY A 57 7.52 -18.24 28.83
N PHE A 58 8.77 -18.60 29.12
CA PHE A 58 9.87 -17.62 29.13
C PHE A 58 11.02 -17.93 28.17
N ILE A 59 11.22 -19.18 27.74
CA ILE A 59 12.34 -19.55 26.86
C ILE A 59 11.86 -19.69 25.41
N TRP A 60 10.74 -20.38 25.20
CA TRP A 60 10.17 -20.66 23.89
C TRP A 60 9.91 -19.42 23.03
N PRO A 61 9.36 -18.29 23.52
CA PRO A 61 9.17 -17.10 22.70
C PRO A 61 10.45 -16.61 22.00
N HIS A 62 11.58 -16.71 22.71
CA HIS A 62 12.89 -16.31 22.21
C HIS A 62 13.45 -17.32 21.22
N ILE A 63 13.31 -18.62 21.50
CA ILE A 63 13.71 -19.69 20.58
C ILE A 63 12.92 -19.59 19.28
N ALA A 64 11.60 -19.47 19.35
CA ALA A 64 10.73 -19.32 18.19
C ALA A 64 11.12 -18.11 17.34
N TYR A 65 11.36 -16.96 17.97
CA TYR A 65 11.81 -15.75 17.27
C TYR A 65 13.17 -15.95 16.59
N GLN A 66 14.15 -16.50 17.30
CA GLN A 66 15.49 -16.77 16.75
C GLN A 66 15.42 -17.77 15.59
N TRP A 67 14.56 -18.78 15.69
CA TRP A 67 14.33 -19.75 14.63
C TRP A 67 13.77 -19.09 13.37
N SER A 68 12.78 -18.21 13.53
CA SER A 68 12.17 -17.50 12.41
C SER A 68 13.14 -16.54 11.72
N ILE A 69 13.96 -15.77 12.46
CA ILE A 69 14.87 -14.80 11.84
C ILE A 69 16.10 -15.43 11.18
N ARG A 70 16.53 -16.60 11.66
CA ARG A 70 17.68 -17.33 11.10
C ARG A 70 17.30 -18.26 9.95
N SER A 71 16.01 -18.53 9.75
CA SER A 71 15.51 -19.38 8.67
C SER A 71 15.66 -18.70 7.29
N ASP A 72 15.89 -19.52 6.26
CA ASP A 72 15.84 -19.12 4.86
C ASP A 72 14.42 -18.72 4.43
N ALA A 73 13.41 -19.30 5.09
CA ALA A 73 12.00 -18.99 4.91
C ALA A 73 11.35 -18.54 6.24
N PRO A 74 11.54 -17.27 6.66
CA PRO A 74 11.05 -16.77 7.95
C PRO A 74 9.53 -16.85 8.11
N PHE A 75 8.76 -16.56 7.05
CA PHE A 75 7.29 -16.54 7.14
C PHE A 75 6.70 -17.94 7.41
N PRO A 76 7.00 -18.99 6.62
CA PRO A 76 6.54 -20.35 6.94
C PRO A 76 7.03 -20.85 8.31
N THR A 77 8.26 -20.47 8.70
CA THR A 77 8.83 -20.86 10.00
C THR A 77 8.03 -20.27 11.16
N GLU A 78 7.67 -18.98 11.07
CA GLU A 78 6.89 -18.33 12.11
C GLU A 78 5.45 -18.87 12.17
N VAL A 79 4.85 -19.20 11.03
CA VAL A 79 3.54 -19.88 10.98
C VAL A 79 3.62 -21.22 11.69
N ARG A 80 4.69 -22.01 11.49
CA ARG A 80 4.90 -23.27 12.21
C ARG A 80 5.04 -23.04 13.72
N ASN A 81 5.77 -22.01 14.15
CA ASN A 81 5.90 -21.68 15.57
C ASN A 81 4.54 -21.33 16.21
N LEU A 82 3.68 -20.60 15.50
CA LEU A 82 2.31 -20.32 15.95
C LEU A 82 1.45 -21.60 16.06
N MET A 83 1.69 -22.60 15.20
CA MET A 83 1.02 -23.90 15.32
C MET A 83 1.53 -24.70 16.51
N ILE A 84 2.82 -24.60 16.85
CA ILE A 84 3.38 -25.18 18.07
C ILE A 84 2.76 -24.50 19.30
N ASP A 85 2.67 -23.16 19.31
CA ASP A 85 2.00 -22.41 20.38
C ASP A 85 0.56 -22.91 20.59
N ALA A 86 -0.19 -23.07 19.49
CA ALA A 86 -1.57 -23.54 19.51
C ALA A 86 -1.68 -24.99 20.02
N LEU A 87 -0.82 -25.89 19.54
CA LEU A 87 -0.77 -27.27 20.01
C LEU A 87 -0.47 -27.35 21.52
N MET A 88 0.52 -26.58 21.98
CA MET A 88 0.87 -26.48 23.41
C MET A 88 -0.27 -25.86 24.23
N GLY A 89 -1.01 -24.89 23.68
CA GLY A 89 -2.22 -24.36 24.31
C GLY A 89 -3.24 -25.47 24.59
N GLY A 90 -3.50 -26.35 23.63
CA GLY A 90 -4.34 -27.54 23.82
C GLY A 90 -3.82 -28.51 24.88
N MET A 91 -2.52 -28.81 24.83
CA MET A 91 -1.85 -29.64 25.85
C MET A 91 -2.03 -29.07 27.26
N TRP A 92 -1.86 -27.74 27.44
CA TRP A 92 -2.06 -27.10 28.73
C TRP A 92 -3.50 -27.20 29.22
N VAL A 93 -4.50 -27.09 28.34
CA VAL A 93 -5.91 -27.31 28.71
C VAL A 93 -6.13 -28.70 29.31
N ALA A 94 -5.54 -29.73 28.70
CA ALA A 94 -5.64 -31.10 29.20
C ALA A 94 -4.86 -31.31 30.52
N LEU A 95 -3.66 -30.73 30.66
CA LEU A 95 -2.85 -30.80 31.90
C LEU A 95 -3.48 -30.07 33.08
N MET A 96 -4.31 -29.06 32.81
CA MET A 96 -5.13 -28.37 33.82
C MET A 96 -6.46 -29.09 34.07
N GLU A 97 -6.63 -30.31 33.55
CA GLU A 97 -7.84 -31.12 33.69
C GLU A 97 -9.11 -30.37 33.24
N PHE A 98 -8.98 -29.57 32.17
CA PHE A 98 -10.07 -28.75 31.61
C PHE A 98 -10.70 -27.76 32.60
N ASN A 99 -9.90 -27.20 33.53
CA ASN A 99 -10.35 -26.07 34.35
C ASN A 99 -10.92 -24.95 33.47
N ALA A 100 -12.19 -24.60 33.70
CA ALA A 100 -12.98 -23.87 32.70
C ALA A 100 -12.40 -22.50 32.35
N LEU A 101 -12.08 -21.68 33.36
CA LEU A 101 -11.62 -20.31 33.12
C LEU A 101 -10.22 -20.24 32.47
N PRO A 102 -9.15 -20.85 33.03
CA PRO A 102 -7.83 -20.86 32.40
C PRO A 102 -7.85 -21.47 31.01
N ALA A 103 -8.65 -22.52 30.78
CA ALA A 103 -8.77 -23.13 29.47
C ALA A 103 -9.35 -22.16 28.43
N VAL A 104 -10.49 -21.53 28.72
CA VAL A 104 -11.12 -20.56 27.81
C VAL A 104 -10.17 -19.38 27.54
N VAL A 105 -9.47 -18.90 28.56
CA VAL A 105 -8.52 -17.78 28.43
C VAL A 105 -7.35 -18.14 27.51
N ILE A 106 -6.74 -19.32 27.68
CA ILE A 106 -5.63 -19.76 26.81
C ILE A 106 -6.10 -19.98 25.37
N LEU A 107 -7.23 -20.68 25.19
CA LEU A 107 -7.77 -20.94 23.86
C LEU A 107 -8.13 -19.64 23.13
N SER A 108 -8.75 -18.70 23.84
CA SER A 108 -9.08 -17.38 23.31
C SER A 108 -7.84 -16.57 22.95
N MET A 109 -6.82 -16.58 23.82
CA MET A 109 -5.53 -15.93 23.55
C MET A 109 -4.88 -16.47 22.27
N MET A 110 -4.76 -17.80 22.15
CA MET A 110 -4.16 -18.43 20.98
C MET A 110 -4.97 -18.13 19.72
N GLY A 111 -6.30 -18.16 19.82
CA GLY A 111 -7.21 -17.77 18.74
C GLY A 111 -6.98 -16.33 18.28
N MET A 112 -6.97 -15.37 19.21
CA MET A 112 -6.71 -13.95 18.92
C MET A 112 -5.34 -13.74 18.26
N ASN A 113 -4.30 -14.45 18.72
CA ASN A 113 -2.96 -14.38 18.12
C ASN A 113 -2.95 -14.89 16.68
N ASN A 114 -3.61 -16.00 16.43
CA ASN A 114 -3.71 -16.57 15.09
C ASN A 114 -4.48 -15.66 14.14
N ILE A 115 -5.57 -15.05 14.60
CA ILE A 115 -6.33 -14.04 13.82
C ILE A 115 -5.47 -12.81 13.55
N ALA A 116 -4.84 -12.23 14.57
CA ALA A 116 -4.00 -11.03 14.43
C ALA A 116 -2.79 -11.25 13.51
N SER A 117 -2.28 -12.49 13.46
CA SER A 117 -1.13 -12.84 12.64
C SER A 117 -1.50 -13.22 11.20
N GLY A 118 -2.50 -14.08 11.00
CA GLY A 118 -2.80 -14.69 9.69
C GLY A 118 -4.28 -14.77 9.32
N GLY A 119 -5.15 -14.05 10.03
CA GLY A 119 -6.59 -14.01 9.77
C GLY A 119 -7.29 -15.35 10.01
N HIS A 120 -8.43 -15.55 9.35
CA HIS A 120 -9.29 -16.72 9.56
C HIS A 120 -8.61 -18.05 9.21
N THR A 121 -7.76 -18.08 8.18
CA THR A 121 -7.05 -19.31 7.77
C THR A 121 -6.14 -19.82 8.88
N LEU A 122 -5.38 -18.92 9.51
CA LEU A 122 -4.48 -19.31 10.59
C LEU A 122 -5.26 -19.61 11.88
N PHE A 123 -6.38 -18.93 12.12
CA PHE A 123 -7.29 -19.23 13.22
C PHE A 123 -7.79 -20.67 13.17
N PHE A 124 -8.34 -21.13 12.05
CA PHE A 124 -8.87 -22.49 11.96
C PHE A 124 -7.77 -23.55 12.06
N LYS A 125 -6.61 -23.34 11.43
CA LYS A 125 -5.45 -24.24 11.60
C LYS A 125 -5.00 -24.32 13.06
N GLY A 126 -4.95 -23.19 13.74
CA GLY A 126 -4.63 -23.12 15.16
C GLY A 126 -5.69 -23.77 16.04
N LEU A 127 -6.97 -23.67 15.69
CA LEU A 127 -8.05 -24.35 16.40
C LEU A 127 -7.92 -25.87 16.28
N VAL A 128 -7.64 -26.38 15.08
CA VAL A 128 -7.35 -27.81 14.87
C VAL A 128 -6.13 -28.25 15.69
N ALA A 129 -5.06 -27.46 15.70
CA ALA A 129 -3.87 -27.74 16.50
C ALA A 129 -4.19 -27.80 18.01
N GLN A 130 -4.97 -26.85 18.53
CA GLN A 130 -5.42 -26.85 19.93
C GLN A 130 -6.23 -28.09 20.29
N ILE A 131 -7.22 -28.44 19.46
CA ILE A 131 -8.04 -29.64 19.66
C ILE A 131 -7.15 -30.89 19.64
N THR A 132 -6.22 -30.98 18.69
CA THR A 132 -5.29 -32.11 18.56
C THR A 132 -4.42 -32.23 19.82
N GLY A 133 -3.86 -31.12 20.31
CA GLY A 133 -3.04 -31.10 21.52
C GLY A 133 -3.81 -31.55 22.76
N ALA A 134 -5.04 -31.04 22.93
CA ALA A 134 -5.90 -31.43 24.04
C ALA A 134 -6.23 -32.94 23.99
N ILE A 135 -6.68 -33.45 22.83
CA ILE A 135 -7.06 -34.86 22.68
C ILE A 135 -5.87 -35.80 22.94
N LEU A 136 -4.71 -35.52 22.34
CA LEU A 136 -3.53 -36.37 22.51
C LEU A 136 -3.08 -36.43 23.97
N THR A 137 -3.05 -35.29 24.64
CA THR A 137 -2.66 -35.24 26.06
C THR A 137 -3.70 -35.88 26.96
N SER A 138 -5.00 -35.67 26.72
CA SER A 138 -6.06 -36.33 27.49
C SER A 138 -6.05 -37.84 27.32
N ALA A 139 -5.77 -38.36 26.12
CA ALA A 139 -5.64 -39.79 25.88
C ALA A 139 -4.50 -40.43 26.71
N LEU A 140 -3.41 -39.69 26.95
CA LEU A 140 -2.30 -40.14 27.80
C LEU A 140 -2.61 -40.07 29.29
N LEU A 141 -3.45 -39.12 29.72
CA LEU A 141 -3.77 -38.87 31.13
C LEU A 141 -5.05 -39.58 31.61
N GLY A 142 -5.78 -40.28 30.72
CA GLY A 142 -7.04 -40.94 31.08
C GLY A 142 -8.25 -40.00 31.13
N PHE A 143 -8.24 -38.93 30.32
CA PHE A 143 -9.33 -37.94 30.20
C PHE A 143 -9.76 -37.31 31.53
N PRO A 144 -8.84 -36.67 32.28
CA PRO A 144 -9.18 -36.02 33.54
C PRO A 144 -10.08 -34.80 33.28
N PHE A 145 -11.07 -34.56 34.15
CA PHE A 145 -12.05 -33.48 33.98
C PHE A 145 -12.47 -32.86 35.31
N HIS A 146 -11.94 -31.68 35.60
CA HIS A 146 -12.24 -30.87 36.78
C HIS A 146 -12.44 -29.39 36.37
N PRO A 147 -13.63 -29.02 35.88
CA PRO A 147 -13.89 -27.69 35.31
C PRO A 147 -14.02 -26.57 36.36
N GLN A 148 -14.01 -26.91 37.65
CA GLN A 148 -14.25 -25.95 38.73
C GLN A 148 -13.07 -24.98 38.89
N THR A 149 -13.37 -23.68 38.94
CA THR A 149 -12.36 -22.62 39.09
C THR A 149 -12.40 -22.03 40.49
N THR A 150 -11.25 -21.96 41.16
CA THR A 150 -11.11 -21.34 42.49
C THR A 150 -10.97 -19.81 42.42
N PRO A 151 -11.25 -19.06 43.50
CA PRO A 151 -11.06 -17.60 43.51
C PRO A 151 -9.64 -17.15 43.15
N LEU A 152 -8.61 -17.88 43.61
CA LEU A 152 -7.21 -17.59 43.28
C LEU A 152 -6.95 -17.72 41.76
N GLN A 153 -7.51 -18.74 41.12
CA GLN A 153 -7.40 -18.94 39.66
C GLN A 153 -8.10 -17.81 38.90
N VAL A 154 -9.26 -17.33 39.40
CA VAL A 154 -9.93 -16.16 38.83
C VAL A 154 -9.03 -14.93 38.86
N TYR A 155 -8.49 -14.58 40.03
CA TYR A 155 -7.65 -13.38 40.17
C TYR A 155 -6.39 -13.44 39.30
N LEU A 156 -5.75 -14.60 39.17
CA LEU A 156 -4.57 -14.78 38.33
C LEU A 156 -4.89 -14.77 36.83
N CYS A 157 -6.13 -15.03 36.43
CA CYS A 157 -6.58 -14.88 35.05
C CYS A 157 -7.01 -13.44 34.69
N LEU A 158 -7.33 -12.58 35.65
CA LEU A 158 -7.81 -11.20 35.38
C LEU A 158 -6.85 -10.38 34.51
N PRO A 159 -5.51 -10.37 34.76
CA PRO A 159 -4.57 -9.67 33.87
C PRO A 159 -4.66 -10.19 32.44
N MET A 160 -4.83 -11.50 32.27
CA MET A 160 -4.93 -12.13 30.95
C MET A 160 -6.24 -11.80 30.23
N ILE A 161 -7.35 -11.71 30.97
CA ILE A 161 -8.68 -11.39 30.42
C ILE A 161 -8.76 -9.92 30.00
N PHE A 162 -8.12 -9.02 30.75
CA PHE A 162 -8.24 -7.59 30.50
C PHE A 162 -7.04 -6.99 29.77
N ILE A 163 -5.82 -7.17 30.30
CA ILE A 163 -4.62 -6.50 29.79
C ILE A 163 -4.25 -7.06 28.42
N TYR A 164 -4.37 -8.37 28.21
CA TYR A 164 -3.93 -8.99 26.97
C TYR A 164 -4.77 -8.58 25.73
N PRO A 165 -6.12 -8.65 25.73
CA PRO A 165 -6.92 -8.21 24.59
C PRO A 165 -6.73 -6.73 24.30
N VAL A 166 -6.65 -5.88 25.34
CA VAL A 166 -6.40 -4.44 25.19
C VAL A 166 -5.03 -4.21 24.56
N PHE A 167 -3.99 -4.89 25.06
CA PHE A 167 -2.63 -4.81 24.51
C PHE A 167 -2.59 -5.23 23.04
N LEU A 168 -3.17 -6.39 22.72
CA LEU A 168 -3.19 -6.92 21.36
C LEU A 168 -3.97 -5.97 20.43
N GLY A 169 -5.13 -5.49 20.86
CA GLY A 169 -5.95 -4.52 20.14
C GLY A 169 -5.21 -3.22 19.82
N LEU A 170 -4.44 -2.69 20.78
CA LEU A 170 -3.60 -1.51 20.57
C LEU A 170 -2.47 -1.78 19.54
N VAL A 171 -1.82 -2.93 19.62
CA VAL A 171 -0.75 -3.32 18.67
C VAL A 171 -1.31 -3.50 17.26
N THR A 172 -2.44 -4.18 17.12
CA THR A 172 -3.10 -4.38 15.81
C THR A 172 -3.59 -3.06 15.23
N TYR A 173 -4.20 -2.20 16.04
CA TYR A 173 -4.66 -0.87 15.60
C TYR A 173 -3.50 0.02 15.15
N ARG A 174 -2.42 0.12 15.94
CA ARG A 174 -1.22 0.91 15.56
C ARG A 174 -0.59 0.40 14.27
N THR A 175 -0.54 -0.91 14.09
CA THR A 175 0.01 -1.52 12.86
C THR A 175 -0.88 -1.19 11.65
N ALA A 176 -2.19 -1.34 11.79
CA ALA A 176 -3.14 -1.02 10.73
C ALA A 176 -3.08 0.47 10.34
N LYS A 177 -3.01 1.37 11.33
CA LYS A 177 -2.90 2.82 11.10
C LYS A 177 -1.60 3.18 10.35
N ARG A 178 -0.45 2.67 10.79
CA ARG A 178 0.84 2.90 10.11
C ARG A 178 0.84 2.38 8.67
N LEU A 179 0.20 1.24 8.44
CA LEU A 179 0.07 0.69 7.09
C LEU A 179 -0.78 1.60 6.19
N ALA A 180 -1.90 2.13 6.71
CA ALA A 180 -2.75 3.07 5.99
C ALA A 180 -2.01 4.39 5.68
N GLU A 181 -1.30 4.96 6.66
CA GLU A 181 -0.50 6.19 6.48
C GLU A 181 0.60 5.99 5.44
N LYS A 182 1.36 4.89 5.50
CA LYS A 182 2.39 4.59 4.50
C LYS A 182 1.81 4.35 3.11
N LYS A 183 0.64 3.71 3.02
CA LYS A 183 -0.07 3.54 1.75
C LYS A 183 -0.48 4.89 1.17
N GLN A 184 -1.01 5.79 2.00
CA GLN A 184 -1.37 7.14 1.57
C GLN A 184 -0.15 7.93 1.13
N GLU A 185 0.96 7.81 1.84
CA GLU A 185 2.21 8.47 1.48
C GLU A 185 2.77 7.94 0.15
N LEU A 186 2.72 6.63 -0.09
CA LEU A 186 3.09 6.07 -1.39
C LEU A 186 2.21 6.58 -2.53
N LEU A 187 0.90 6.71 -2.29
CA LEU A 187 -0.04 7.29 -3.26
C LEU A 187 0.25 8.77 -3.52
N ARG A 188 0.65 9.52 -2.48
CA ARG A 188 1.07 10.92 -2.60
C ARG A 188 2.41 11.08 -3.32
N ILE A 189 3.40 10.24 -3.06
CA ILE A 189 4.71 10.33 -3.72
C ILE A 189 4.58 9.93 -5.21
N SER A 190 3.60 9.10 -5.57
CA SER A 190 3.27 8.77 -6.96
C SER A 190 2.37 9.82 -7.63
N MET A 191 2.68 11.11 -7.48
CA MET A 191 2.01 12.22 -8.19
C MET A 191 2.77 12.66 -9.44
N ARG A 192 4.03 12.27 -9.57
CA ARG A 192 4.93 12.68 -10.65
C ARG A 192 5.13 11.56 -11.65
N ASP A 193 5.34 11.93 -12.91
CA ASP A 193 5.79 11.03 -13.96
C ASP A 193 7.28 10.72 -13.78
N GLY A 194 7.64 9.44 -13.88
CA GLY A 194 9.00 8.97 -13.58
C GLY A 194 10.06 9.41 -14.58
N LEU A 195 9.66 9.73 -15.81
CA LEU A 195 10.56 10.16 -16.88
C LEU A 195 10.72 11.69 -16.89
N THR A 196 9.61 12.42 -16.79
CA THR A 196 9.59 13.88 -17.00
C THR A 196 9.61 14.70 -15.72
N GLY A 197 9.27 14.12 -14.56
CA GLY A 197 9.09 14.89 -13.33
C GLY A 197 7.88 15.84 -13.34
N LEU A 198 7.07 15.86 -14.42
CA LEU A 198 5.78 16.55 -14.45
C LEU A 198 4.75 15.81 -13.59
N TYR A 199 3.56 16.37 -13.41
CA TYR A 199 2.47 15.61 -12.82
C TYR A 199 2.10 14.43 -13.74
N ASN A 200 1.87 13.25 -13.15
CA ASN A 200 1.33 12.14 -13.93
C ASN A 200 -0.14 12.38 -14.25
N ARG A 201 -0.66 11.66 -15.25
CA ARG A 201 -2.05 11.75 -15.71
C ARG A 201 -3.06 11.83 -14.57
N ARG A 202 -2.98 10.92 -13.59
CA ARG A 202 -3.96 10.84 -12.49
C ARG A 202 -3.96 12.13 -11.65
N HIS A 203 -2.78 12.62 -11.30
CA HIS A 203 -2.69 13.83 -10.47
C HIS A 203 -3.01 15.09 -11.28
N TRP A 204 -2.58 15.15 -12.53
CA TRP A 204 -2.91 16.26 -13.43
C TRP A 204 -4.43 16.36 -13.69
N GLU A 205 -5.12 15.25 -13.98
CA GLU A 205 -6.58 15.23 -14.14
C GLU A 205 -7.31 15.65 -12.85
N HIS A 206 -6.77 15.29 -11.67
CA HIS A 206 -7.32 15.76 -10.39
C HIS A 206 -7.18 17.29 -10.23
N LEU A 207 -6.03 17.85 -10.61
CA LEU A 207 -5.83 19.30 -10.59
C LEU A 207 -6.69 20.03 -11.62
N LEU A 208 -6.88 19.46 -12.82
CA LEU A 208 -7.84 19.95 -13.82
C LEU A 208 -9.26 20.02 -13.26
N HIS A 209 -9.71 18.96 -12.57
CA HIS A 209 -11.03 18.95 -11.95
C HIS A 209 -11.15 20.05 -10.87
N ASN A 210 -10.13 20.19 -10.01
CA ASN A 210 -10.12 21.23 -8.97
C ASN A 210 -10.16 22.64 -9.58
N GLU A 211 -9.43 22.87 -10.68
CA GLU A 211 -9.42 24.15 -11.38
C GLU A 211 -10.77 24.44 -12.04
N PHE A 212 -11.40 23.44 -12.68
CA PHE A 212 -12.76 23.57 -13.22
C PHE A 212 -13.77 23.98 -12.13
N ASP A 213 -13.69 23.35 -10.95
CA ASP A 213 -14.53 23.71 -9.81
C ASP A 213 -14.18 25.08 -9.22
N SER A 214 -12.94 25.54 -9.35
CA SER A 214 -12.53 26.90 -9.00
C SER A 214 -13.16 27.92 -9.94
N CYS A 215 -12.99 27.74 -11.26
CA CYS A 215 -13.61 28.57 -12.29
C CYS A 215 -15.12 28.69 -12.09
N ARG A 216 -15.80 27.58 -11.84
CA ARG A 216 -17.25 27.56 -11.62
C ARG A 216 -17.70 28.30 -10.36
N ARG A 217 -16.87 28.29 -9.31
CA ARG A 217 -17.21 28.95 -8.03
C ARG A 217 -16.89 30.45 -8.02
N TYR A 218 -15.82 30.85 -8.69
CA TYR A 218 -15.27 32.20 -8.59
C TYR A 218 -15.39 33.00 -9.89
N ASP A 219 -15.97 32.40 -10.93
CA ASP A 219 -16.20 33.02 -12.25
C ASP A 219 -14.92 33.62 -12.86
N HIS A 220 -13.82 32.88 -12.80
CA HIS A 220 -12.56 33.28 -13.43
C HIS A 220 -12.26 32.48 -14.70
N ALA A 221 -11.60 33.14 -15.65
CA ALA A 221 -11.14 32.51 -16.88
C ALA A 221 -10.08 31.45 -16.58
N ALA A 222 -10.01 30.41 -17.41
CA ALA A 222 -8.91 29.47 -17.46
C ALA A 222 -8.89 28.83 -18.85
N THR A 223 -7.71 28.38 -19.29
CA THR A 223 -7.54 27.67 -20.56
C THR A 223 -6.95 26.29 -20.32
N LEU A 224 -7.51 25.28 -20.98
CA LEU A 224 -6.96 23.94 -21.06
C LEU A 224 -6.24 23.75 -22.39
N ILE A 225 -5.08 23.12 -22.33
CA ILE A 225 -4.27 22.74 -23.48
C ILE A 225 -4.00 21.24 -23.42
N LEU A 226 -4.24 20.54 -24.52
CA LEU A 226 -3.70 19.21 -24.77
C LEU A 226 -2.68 19.28 -25.89
N MET A 227 -1.55 18.60 -25.74
CA MET A 227 -0.41 18.62 -26.65
C MET A 227 0.04 17.20 -26.95
N ASP A 228 0.60 17.01 -28.13
CA ASP A 228 1.17 15.74 -28.59
C ASP A 228 2.42 15.99 -29.42
N ILE A 229 3.44 15.14 -29.22
CA ILE A 229 4.66 15.17 -30.02
C ILE A 229 4.37 14.61 -31.42
N ASP A 230 4.52 15.44 -32.44
CA ASP A 230 4.22 15.04 -33.80
C ASP A 230 5.14 13.91 -34.28
N ARG A 231 4.52 12.84 -34.80
CA ARG A 231 5.23 11.69 -35.36
C ARG A 231 6.17 11.02 -34.35
N PHE A 232 5.84 11.05 -33.06
CA PHE A 232 6.65 10.41 -32.01
C PHE A 232 7.00 8.96 -32.27
N LYS A 233 6.05 8.17 -32.81
CA LYS A 233 6.31 6.79 -33.23
C LYS A 233 7.43 6.71 -34.28
N THR A 234 7.46 7.61 -35.25
CA THR A 234 8.53 7.67 -36.26
C THR A 234 9.88 8.02 -35.63
N ILE A 235 9.92 8.89 -34.62
CA ILE A 235 11.15 9.19 -33.86
C ILE A 235 11.67 7.91 -33.20
N ASN A 236 10.81 7.19 -32.48
CA ASN A 236 11.18 5.90 -31.86
C ASN A 236 11.63 4.86 -32.87
N ASP A 237 10.90 4.72 -33.98
CA ASP A 237 11.18 3.69 -34.99
C ASP A 237 12.48 3.99 -35.76
N THR A 238 12.84 5.27 -35.92
CA THR A 238 14.03 5.69 -36.71
C THR A 238 15.29 5.78 -35.86
N PHE A 239 15.18 6.30 -34.65
CA PHE A 239 16.33 6.64 -33.80
C PHE A 239 16.39 5.85 -32.49
N GLY A 240 15.36 5.03 -32.21
CA GLY A 240 15.26 4.22 -31.00
C GLY A 240 14.57 4.93 -29.84
N HIS A 241 14.21 4.15 -28.83
CA HIS A 241 13.47 4.63 -27.66
C HIS A 241 14.23 5.63 -26.80
N ALA A 242 15.57 5.59 -26.79
CA ALA A 242 16.38 6.53 -26.03
C ALA A 242 16.18 7.98 -26.52
N LEU A 243 16.19 8.20 -27.84
CA LEU A 243 15.92 9.51 -28.41
C LEU A 243 14.45 9.92 -28.24
N GLY A 244 13.52 8.97 -28.27
CA GLY A 244 12.13 9.22 -27.94
C GLY A 244 11.96 9.73 -26.50
N ASP A 245 12.60 9.07 -25.54
CA ASP A 245 12.60 9.49 -24.13
C ASP A 245 13.25 10.88 -23.97
N GLU A 246 14.34 11.16 -24.67
CA GLU A 246 14.97 12.49 -24.72
C GLU A 246 14.02 13.56 -25.26
N ALA A 247 13.30 13.29 -26.35
CA ALA A 247 12.31 14.22 -26.91
C ALA A 247 11.17 14.53 -25.93
N ILE A 248 10.72 13.54 -25.16
CA ILE A 248 9.71 13.72 -24.10
C ILE A 248 10.27 14.59 -22.97
N ILE A 249 11.51 14.34 -22.52
CA ILE A 249 12.17 15.12 -21.47
C ILE A 249 12.33 16.58 -21.90
N VAL A 250 12.83 16.80 -23.13
CA VAL A 250 13.01 18.13 -23.70
C VAL A 250 11.70 18.92 -23.74
N LEU A 251 10.61 18.31 -24.22
CA LEU A 251 9.32 18.97 -24.22
C LEU A 251 8.86 19.30 -22.78
N ALA A 252 9.05 18.38 -21.84
CA ALA A 252 8.69 18.63 -20.44
C ALA A 252 9.43 19.83 -19.84
N GLU A 253 10.74 19.92 -20.08
CA GLU A 253 11.58 21.04 -19.62
C GLU A 253 11.13 22.37 -20.26
N GLU A 254 10.86 22.37 -21.56
CA GLU A 254 10.39 23.56 -22.28
C GLU A 254 9.01 24.03 -21.82
N LEU A 255 8.12 23.11 -21.45
CA LEU A 255 6.83 23.44 -20.84
C LEU A 255 7.03 24.10 -19.46
N VAL A 256 7.93 23.58 -18.63
CA VAL A 256 8.22 24.14 -17.31
C VAL A 256 8.87 25.52 -17.41
N LEU A 257 9.76 25.73 -18.38
CA LEU A 257 10.41 27.03 -18.62
C LEU A 257 9.49 28.05 -19.32
N GLY A 258 8.58 27.58 -20.17
CA GLY A 258 7.68 28.41 -20.96
C GLY A 258 6.40 28.86 -20.27
N LEU A 259 5.98 28.12 -19.24
CA LEU A 259 4.75 28.37 -18.48
C LEU A 259 5.07 28.94 -17.10
N ARG A 260 4.08 29.56 -16.46
CA ARG A 260 4.22 30.19 -15.16
C ARG A 260 4.18 29.13 -14.06
N ALA A 261 4.73 29.44 -12.90
CA ALA A 261 4.71 28.55 -11.74
C ALA A 261 3.29 28.16 -11.25
N VAL A 262 2.29 28.99 -11.57
CA VAL A 262 0.87 28.73 -11.26
C VAL A 262 0.18 27.83 -12.29
N ASP A 263 0.78 27.66 -13.47
CA ASP A 263 0.22 26.82 -14.54
C ASP A 263 0.48 25.34 -14.21
N ILE A 264 -0.50 24.49 -14.52
CA ILE A 264 -0.54 23.09 -14.09
C ILE A 264 -0.19 22.19 -15.26
N VAL A 265 1.02 21.63 -15.25
CA VAL A 265 1.53 20.82 -16.37
C VAL A 265 1.67 19.35 -15.96
N GLY A 266 1.20 18.45 -16.82
CA GLY A 266 1.29 17.01 -16.61
C GLY A 266 1.49 16.21 -17.89
N ARG A 267 2.03 14.99 -17.75
CA ARG A 267 2.10 14.01 -18.82
C ARG A 267 0.81 13.18 -18.82
N TYR A 268 0.02 13.35 -19.87
CA TYR A 268 -1.32 12.77 -20.02
C TYR A 268 -1.27 11.34 -20.56
N GLY A 269 -0.36 11.09 -21.51
CA GLY A 269 -0.17 9.82 -22.21
C GLY A 269 1.28 9.70 -22.68
N GLY A 270 1.65 8.60 -23.34
CA GLY A 270 3.05 8.32 -23.72
C GLY A 270 3.82 9.53 -24.23
N ASP A 271 3.29 10.19 -25.25
CA ASP A 271 3.79 11.40 -25.91
C ASP A 271 2.83 12.59 -25.79
N GLU A 272 1.80 12.46 -24.96
CA GLU A 272 0.75 13.45 -24.76
C GLU A 272 0.94 14.22 -23.46
N PHE A 273 0.78 15.53 -23.52
CA PHE A 273 0.94 16.44 -22.40
C PHE A 273 -0.31 17.28 -22.22
N GLY A 274 -0.60 17.66 -20.97
CA GLY A 274 -1.70 18.52 -20.61
C GLY A 274 -1.21 19.73 -19.83
N ALA A 275 -1.78 20.90 -20.10
CA ALA A 275 -1.55 22.11 -19.33
C ALA A 275 -2.87 22.82 -19.00
N VAL A 276 -3.04 23.24 -17.74
CA VAL A 276 -4.16 24.09 -17.30
C VAL A 276 -3.58 25.43 -16.90
N LEU A 277 -4.09 26.51 -17.50
CA LEU A 277 -3.59 27.87 -17.33
C LEU A 277 -4.68 28.72 -16.66
N PRO A 278 -4.66 28.85 -15.32
CA PRO A 278 -5.58 29.73 -14.59
C PRO A 278 -5.49 31.18 -15.07
N ASN A 279 -6.59 31.91 -15.04
CA ASN A 279 -6.67 33.34 -15.38
C ASN A 279 -6.02 33.69 -16.74
N THR A 280 -6.24 32.84 -17.73
CA THR A 280 -5.62 32.94 -19.06
C THR A 280 -6.64 32.66 -20.15
N THR A 281 -6.60 33.45 -21.22
CA THR A 281 -7.44 33.23 -22.41
C THR A 281 -6.75 32.33 -23.43
N ALA A 282 -7.52 31.71 -24.33
CA ALA A 282 -6.99 30.92 -25.43
C ALA A 282 -5.97 31.67 -26.29
N GLU A 283 -6.11 32.99 -26.49
CA GLU A 283 -5.11 33.82 -27.18
C GLU A 283 -3.77 33.85 -26.45
N GLN A 284 -3.79 34.08 -25.15
CA GLN A 284 -2.57 34.14 -24.34
C GLN A 284 -1.89 32.77 -24.26
N ALA A 285 -2.68 31.71 -24.08
CA ALA A 285 -2.21 30.32 -24.14
C ALA A 285 -1.56 30.01 -25.50
N SER A 286 -2.20 30.43 -26.59
CA SER A 286 -1.73 30.27 -27.97
C SER A 286 -0.41 31.01 -28.24
N GLN A 287 -0.21 32.19 -27.61
CA GLN A 287 1.07 32.90 -27.66
C GLN A 287 2.15 32.19 -26.85
N ALA A 288 1.82 31.63 -25.69
CA ALA A 288 2.75 30.86 -24.88
C ALA A 288 3.25 29.61 -25.60
N LEU A 289 2.34 28.84 -26.20
CA LEU A 289 2.68 27.67 -27.02
C LEU A 289 3.56 28.04 -28.22
N LYS A 290 3.29 29.17 -28.88
CA LYS A 290 4.14 29.63 -29.98
C LYS A 290 5.58 29.87 -29.51
N ARG A 291 5.78 30.54 -28.37
CA ARG A 291 7.12 30.75 -27.81
C ARG A 291 7.80 29.42 -27.45
N ILE A 292 7.06 28.46 -26.93
CA ILE A 292 7.57 27.12 -26.61
C ILE A 292 8.00 26.41 -27.90
N GLN A 293 7.18 26.43 -28.96
CA GLN A 293 7.52 25.85 -30.26
C GLN A 293 8.74 26.55 -30.89
N ASP A 294 8.86 27.87 -30.78
CA ASP A 294 10.01 28.62 -31.29
C ASP A 294 11.31 28.16 -30.60
N ARG A 295 11.30 27.94 -29.28
CA ARG A 295 12.46 27.39 -28.56
C ARG A 295 12.74 25.92 -28.89
N LEU A 296 11.70 25.09 -29.01
CA LEU A 296 11.86 23.69 -29.47
C LEU A 296 12.56 23.61 -30.83
N ASN A 297 12.32 24.58 -31.73
CA ASN A 297 12.96 24.63 -33.04
C ASN A 297 14.48 24.92 -32.98
N GLU A 298 14.95 25.54 -31.89
CA GLU A 298 16.36 25.88 -31.65
C GLU A 298 17.15 24.70 -31.06
N ILE A 299 16.46 23.68 -30.54
CA ILE A 299 17.08 22.51 -29.94
C ILE A 299 17.70 21.61 -31.03
N ILE A 300 18.93 21.15 -30.77
CA ILE A 300 19.66 20.23 -31.64
C ILE A 300 19.93 18.96 -30.84
N PHE A 301 19.37 17.84 -31.31
CA PHE A 301 19.63 16.53 -30.74
C PHE A 301 20.98 16.01 -31.22
N HIS A 302 21.87 15.63 -30.31
CA HIS A 302 23.23 15.24 -30.68
C HIS A 302 23.27 14.01 -31.61
N GLU A 303 22.43 13.00 -31.31
CA GLU A 303 22.32 11.77 -32.11
C GLU A 303 21.46 11.95 -33.37
N ALA A 304 20.71 13.05 -33.48
CA ALA A 304 19.87 13.36 -34.64
C ALA A 304 19.81 14.88 -34.93
N PRO A 305 20.89 15.49 -35.48
CA PRO A 305 20.97 16.95 -35.65
C PRO A 305 19.91 17.55 -36.59
N GLU A 306 19.34 16.73 -37.48
CA GLU A 306 18.28 17.14 -38.41
C GLU A 306 16.87 17.00 -37.83
N LEU A 307 16.71 16.36 -36.66
CA LEU A 307 15.42 16.17 -36.03
C LEU A 307 14.85 17.52 -35.55
N LYS A 308 13.65 17.86 -36.04
CA LYS A 308 12.86 18.98 -35.55
C LYS A 308 11.70 18.48 -34.71
N LEU A 309 11.72 18.85 -33.43
CA LEU A 309 10.67 18.49 -32.47
C LEU A 309 9.48 19.45 -32.63
N ASN A 310 8.42 18.96 -33.28
CA ASN A 310 7.19 19.70 -33.49
C ASN A 310 6.09 19.17 -32.58
N ILE A 311 5.21 20.05 -32.12
CA ILE A 311 4.02 19.66 -31.36
C ILE A 311 2.73 20.10 -32.06
N SER A 312 1.71 19.26 -31.94
CA SER A 312 0.33 19.66 -32.21
C SER A 312 -0.38 19.96 -30.90
N ALA A 313 -1.21 21.01 -30.87
CA ALA A 313 -1.93 21.42 -29.67
C ALA A 313 -3.42 21.71 -29.90
N GLY A 314 -4.26 21.30 -28.96
CA GLY A 314 -5.67 21.67 -28.85
C GLY A 314 -5.90 22.57 -27.66
N ILE A 315 -6.48 23.75 -27.88
CA ILE A 315 -6.70 24.78 -26.87
C ILE A 315 -8.20 24.95 -26.65
N ALA A 316 -8.66 24.92 -25.40
CA ALA A 316 -10.06 25.16 -25.05
C ALA A 316 -10.18 26.09 -23.84
N ASP A 317 -10.91 27.19 -23.99
CA ASP A 317 -11.31 28.03 -22.85
C ASP A 317 -12.30 27.29 -21.96
N TYR A 318 -12.22 27.54 -20.66
CA TYR A 318 -13.29 27.22 -19.71
C TYR A 318 -14.56 27.98 -20.12
N ARG A 319 -15.70 27.30 -20.01
CA ARG A 319 -17.02 27.90 -20.27
C ARG A 319 -18.00 27.49 -19.17
N PRO A 320 -18.76 28.44 -18.58
CA PRO A 320 -19.71 28.14 -17.50
C PRO A 320 -20.79 27.13 -17.87
N GLU A 321 -21.12 26.99 -19.15
CA GLU A 321 -22.16 26.09 -19.64
C GLU A 321 -21.72 24.62 -19.69
N MET A 322 -20.43 24.33 -19.48
CA MET A 322 -19.91 22.95 -19.47
C MET A 322 -20.45 22.17 -18.27
N GLY A 323 -20.96 20.95 -18.52
CA GLY A 323 -21.49 20.07 -17.46
C GLY A 323 -20.44 19.54 -16.49
N GLY A 324 -19.15 19.62 -16.85
CA GLY A 324 -18.03 19.19 -16.01
C GLY A 324 -16.69 19.27 -16.72
N TYR A 325 -15.60 19.04 -15.97
CA TYR A 325 -14.22 19.08 -16.52
C TYR A 325 -14.00 18.09 -17.68
N GLN A 326 -14.79 17.01 -17.78
CA GLN A 326 -14.73 16.04 -18.87
C GLN A 326 -15.14 16.66 -20.22
N GLU A 327 -16.11 17.58 -20.24
CA GLU A 327 -16.50 18.29 -21.46
C GLU A 327 -15.42 19.27 -21.90
N TRP A 328 -14.76 19.91 -20.93
CA TRP A 328 -13.61 20.78 -21.18
C TRP A 328 -12.46 20.00 -21.81
N LEU A 329 -12.12 18.84 -21.24
CA LEU A 329 -11.11 17.93 -21.75
C LEU A 329 -11.45 17.44 -23.17
N LYS A 330 -12.71 17.07 -23.40
CA LYS A 330 -13.20 16.65 -24.73
C LYS A 330 -13.12 17.77 -25.77
N ALA A 331 -13.34 19.02 -25.37
CA ALA A 331 -13.20 20.17 -26.26
C ALA A 331 -11.74 20.39 -26.69
N ALA A 332 -10.80 20.30 -25.74
CA ALA A 332 -9.36 20.39 -26.03
C ALA A 332 -8.89 19.20 -26.91
N ASP A 333 -9.35 17.99 -26.63
CA ASP A 333 -9.03 16.78 -27.40
C ASP A 333 -9.52 16.88 -28.86
N LYS A 334 -10.76 17.35 -29.06
CA LYS A 334 -11.30 17.58 -30.41
C LYS A 334 -10.47 18.62 -31.18
N ALA A 335 -10.02 19.68 -30.52
CA ALA A 335 -9.14 20.67 -31.13
C ALA A 335 -7.76 20.07 -31.47
N LEU A 336 -7.17 19.28 -30.59
CA LEU A 336 -5.90 18.59 -30.83
C LEU A 336 -6.00 17.64 -32.03
N TYR A 337 -7.12 16.91 -32.13
CA TYR A 337 -7.40 16.05 -33.28
C TYR A 337 -7.42 16.85 -34.60
N LEU A 338 -8.07 18.02 -34.61
CA LEU A 338 -8.07 18.90 -35.78
C LEU A 338 -6.65 19.38 -36.13
N ALA A 339 -5.83 19.71 -35.13
CA ALA A 339 -4.44 20.15 -35.35
C ALA A 339 -3.63 19.05 -36.04
N LYS A 340 -3.76 17.80 -35.58
CA LYS A 340 -3.12 16.63 -36.17
C LYS A 340 -3.59 16.35 -37.59
N HIS A 341 -4.88 16.55 -37.88
CA HIS A 341 -5.47 16.32 -39.19
C HIS A 341 -5.15 17.44 -40.20
N ASN A 342 -5.05 18.68 -39.73
CA ASN A 342 -4.77 19.87 -40.54
C ASN A 342 -3.26 20.07 -40.82
N GLY A 343 -2.48 19.01 -40.83
CA GLY A 343 -1.07 19.05 -41.22
C GLY A 343 -0.04 19.06 -40.08
N ARG A 344 -0.46 18.95 -38.81
CA ARG A 344 0.42 18.93 -37.63
C ARG A 344 1.23 20.23 -37.46
N ASN A 345 2.13 20.27 -36.47
CA ASN A 345 2.96 21.42 -36.10
C ASN A 345 2.14 22.72 -35.97
N ARG A 346 1.01 22.61 -35.28
CA ARG A 346 0.04 23.69 -35.19
C ARG A 346 -0.83 23.57 -33.96
N GLN A 347 -1.45 24.69 -33.63
CA GLN A 347 -2.46 24.77 -32.59
C GLN A 347 -3.83 25.04 -33.20
N GLU A 348 -4.85 24.37 -32.68
CA GLU A 348 -6.25 24.62 -33.01
C GLU A 348 -7.00 25.01 -31.74
N ARG A 349 -7.99 25.89 -31.88
CA ARG A 349 -8.85 26.31 -30.77
C ARG A 349 -10.19 25.62 -30.87
N ALA A 350 -10.73 25.20 -29.72
CA ALA A 350 -12.05 24.62 -29.63
C ALA A 350 -13.09 25.69 -29.98
N VAL A 351 -13.87 25.44 -31.04
CA VAL A 351 -15.00 26.29 -31.40
C VAL A 351 -16.19 25.90 -30.52
N PRO A 352 -16.90 26.88 -29.91
CA PRO A 352 -18.15 26.60 -29.21
C PRO A 352 -19.13 25.86 -30.12
N GLN A 353 -19.60 24.69 -29.70
CA GLN A 353 -20.78 24.09 -30.32
C GLN A 353 -21.99 24.80 -29.70
N HIS A 354 -22.75 25.51 -30.53
CA HIS A 354 -24.00 26.18 -30.16
C HIS A 354 -25.10 25.16 -29.83
#